data_AF-A0A3M1S884-F1
#
_entry.id   AF-A0A3M1S884-F1
#
_cell.length_a   1.000
_cell.length_b   1.000
_cell.length_c   1.000
_cell.angle_alpha   90.00
_cell.angle_beta   90.00
_cell.angle_gamma   90.00
#
_symmetry.space_group_name_H-M   'P 1'
#
loop_
_entity.id
_entity.type
_entity.pdbx_description
1 polymer ?
#
loop_
_entity_poly.entity_id
_entity_poly.type
_entity_poly.pdbx_seq_one_letter_code
_entity_poly.pdbx_strand_id
1 'polypeptide(L)'
;EIATDADFEYVNALGGPLQANSEILSIMNMVEGVYQRELGLTFKVVFQNAWTTQDPYDGSSISNLLQSFANYWNTNRASIARDVVHLWSNKQSAVAAGIAYLGVICRSPSFSYGLSGRVNFVPAKFILSAHEIGHNLNATHLETADGCANTIMNAVLTQNTQFTFCQGSRNQIKGYVSTNNQCLSYQLLDFDFDGDGRSDYTVFRPSNGVWFIFNSSSNTLSATQFGISSDKIAPADYDGDGKTDIAVFRNGTWFRLKSSNSTFDVVNFGTTGDIPVPADYDGDHLADIAVFRPSSGSWFRLNSSNGSFVAVQFGSTGDVPLPADYDGDGIADLNVWRPSTGFWYRLNSSNNSLTAVQFGNQSFGDKPLIGDFDADAKADIAVWRSSNGSWYVLMSTNNSLYSTAFGFSADIPAPADFTGDGRTDICVFRNGTWHVLDITNNAYSAFQFGSSGDRPAQSFYLP
;
A
#
# COMPACT_ATOMS: atom_id res chain seq x y z
N GLU A 1 -0.55 -8.13 7.96
CA GLU A 1 -1.46 -9.24 8.28
C GLU A 1 -1.48 -9.59 9.77
N ILE A 2 -2.65 -9.66 10.39
CA ILE A 2 -2.82 -9.98 11.82
C ILE A 2 -3.75 -11.16 12.02
N ALA A 3 -3.36 -12.09 12.88
CA ALA A 3 -4.23 -13.15 13.38
C ALA A 3 -4.78 -12.76 14.76
N THR A 4 -6.08 -12.93 14.97
CA THR A 4 -6.72 -12.58 16.25
C THR A 4 -7.11 -13.81 17.04
N ASP A 5 -6.92 -13.76 18.35
CA ASP A 5 -7.36 -14.79 19.29
C ASP A 5 -8.14 -14.17 20.45
N ALA A 6 -9.19 -14.83 20.90
CA ALA A 6 -10.00 -14.44 22.06
C ALA A 6 -10.09 -15.61 23.03
N ASP A 7 -9.58 -15.43 24.25
CA ASP A 7 -9.64 -16.48 25.27
C ASP A 7 -11.06 -16.75 25.78
N PHE A 8 -11.23 -17.86 26.49
CA PHE A 8 -12.54 -18.32 26.93
C PHE A 8 -13.22 -17.30 27.85
N GLU A 9 -12.46 -16.65 28.72
CA GLU A 9 -12.94 -15.61 29.63
C GLU A 9 -13.44 -14.37 28.87
N TYR A 10 -12.74 -13.95 27.82
CA TYR A 10 -13.15 -12.84 26.96
C TYR A 10 -14.44 -13.17 26.19
N VAL A 11 -14.51 -14.38 25.63
CA VAL A 11 -15.69 -14.89 24.92
C VAL A 11 -16.92 -14.92 25.83
N ASN A 12 -16.77 -15.44 27.05
CA ASN A 12 -17.86 -15.47 28.03
C ASN A 12 -18.29 -14.07 28.48
N ALA A 13 -17.33 -13.15 28.67
CA ALA A 13 -17.62 -11.78 29.07
C ALA A 13 -18.44 -10.99 28.03
N LEU A 14 -18.38 -11.38 26.75
CA LEU A 14 -19.11 -10.77 25.64
C LEU A 14 -20.36 -11.56 25.22
N GLY A 15 -20.59 -12.72 25.83
CA GLY A 15 -21.80 -13.52 25.59
C GLY A 15 -21.72 -14.49 24.42
N GLY A 16 -20.53 -14.76 23.89
CA GLY A 16 -20.31 -15.78 22.87
C GLY A 16 -19.22 -15.46 21.85
N PRO A 17 -18.81 -16.46 21.04
CA PRO A 17 -17.70 -16.32 20.10
C PRO A 17 -17.99 -15.33 18.97
N LEU A 18 -19.25 -15.24 18.53
CA LEU A 18 -19.67 -14.27 17.50
C LEU A 18 -19.51 -12.83 18.01
N GLN A 19 -19.96 -12.57 19.24
CA GLN A 19 -19.84 -11.26 19.88
C GLN A 19 -18.37 -10.90 20.13
N ALA A 20 -17.55 -11.87 20.54
CA ALA A 20 -16.12 -11.65 20.73
C ALA A 20 -15.41 -11.29 19.42
N ASN A 21 -15.62 -12.06 18.35
CA ASN A 21 -15.02 -11.76 17.04
C ASN A 21 -15.51 -10.42 16.50
N SER A 22 -16.81 -10.11 16.62
CA SER A 22 -17.35 -8.82 16.18
C SER A 22 -16.77 -7.63 16.95
N GLU A 23 -16.56 -7.78 18.27
CA GLU A 23 -15.93 -6.75 19.09
C GLU A 23 -14.45 -6.56 18.71
N ILE A 24 -13.72 -7.65 18.48
CA ILE A 24 -12.32 -7.58 18.03
C ILE A 24 -12.20 -6.88 16.68
N LEU A 25 -13.04 -7.22 15.71
CA LEU A 25 -13.06 -6.53 14.42
C LEU A 25 -13.38 -5.04 14.58
N SER A 26 -14.34 -4.70 15.45
CA SER A 26 -14.62 -3.29 15.75
C SER A 26 -13.42 -2.57 16.37
N ILE A 27 -12.66 -3.22 17.26
CA ILE A 27 -11.43 -2.67 17.82
C ILE A 27 -10.38 -2.49 16.73
N MET A 28 -10.16 -3.52 15.92
CA MET A 28 -9.15 -3.51 14.87
C MET A 28 -9.44 -2.46 13.79
N ASN A 29 -10.70 -2.23 13.41
CA ASN A 29 -11.05 -1.13 12.50
C ASN A 29 -10.67 0.24 13.06
N MET A 30 -10.83 0.45 14.37
CA MET A 30 -10.42 1.70 15.02
C MET A 30 -8.90 1.82 15.12
N VAL A 31 -8.22 0.72 15.44
CA VAL A 31 -6.74 0.65 15.48
C VAL A 31 -6.17 0.90 14.09
N GLU A 32 -6.69 0.27 13.06
CA GLU A 32 -6.32 0.52 11.67
C GLU A 32 -6.47 2.00 11.32
N GLY A 33 -7.59 2.64 11.61
CA GLY A 33 -7.80 4.05 11.28
C GLY A 33 -6.76 5.01 11.90
N VAL A 34 -6.16 4.69 13.05
CA VAL A 34 -5.04 5.51 13.59
C VAL A 34 -3.69 5.12 13.00
N TYR A 35 -3.45 3.84 12.74
CA TYR A 35 -2.22 3.37 12.10
C TYR A 35 -2.11 3.80 10.64
N GLN A 36 -3.18 3.71 9.87
CA GLN A 36 -3.23 4.16 8.49
C GLN A 36 -2.97 5.67 8.44
N ARG A 37 -3.77 6.46 9.17
CA ARG A 37 -3.68 7.93 9.19
C ARG A 37 -2.30 8.46 9.63
N GLU A 38 -1.67 7.81 10.60
CA GLU A 38 -0.47 8.36 11.26
C GLU A 38 0.83 7.65 10.87
N LEU A 39 0.75 6.44 10.33
CA LEU A 39 1.89 5.57 10.06
C LEU A 39 1.88 4.95 8.66
N GLY A 40 0.79 5.07 7.88
CA GLY A 40 0.67 4.43 6.56
C GLY A 40 0.53 2.90 6.64
N LEU A 41 0.06 2.37 7.77
CA LEU A 41 -0.07 0.92 8.00
C LEU A 41 -1.52 0.49 8.09
N THR A 42 -1.89 -0.56 7.37
CA THR A 42 -3.21 -1.20 7.42
C THR A 42 -3.14 -2.60 8.05
N PHE A 43 -4.29 -3.13 8.47
CA PHE A 43 -4.41 -4.44 9.10
C PHE A 43 -5.39 -5.34 8.36
N LYS A 44 -4.85 -6.29 7.60
CA LYS A 44 -5.64 -7.44 7.11
C LYS A 44 -5.78 -8.49 8.20
N VAL A 45 -6.99 -8.71 8.71
CA VAL A 45 -7.29 -9.83 9.62
C VAL A 45 -7.34 -11.13 8.81
N VAL A 46 -6.29 -11.94 8.91
CA VAL A 46 -6.13 -13.17 8.10
C VAL A 46 -6.68 -14.42 8.78
N PHE A 47 -6.89 -14.35 10.09
CA PHE A 47 -7.41 -15.46 10.88
C PHE A 47 -8.07 -14.96 12.16
N GLN A 48 -9.17 -15.61 12.56
CA GLN A 48 -9.85 -15.33 13.83
C GLN A 48 -10.12 -16.62 14.60
N ASN A 49 -9.82 -16.60 15.89
CA ASN A 49 -10.22 -17.65 16.82
C ASN A 49 -10.90 -17.07 18.05
N ALA A 50 -11.97 -17.73 18.47
CA ALA A 50 -12.67 -17.45 19.72
C ALA A 50 -12.94 -18.77 20.44
N TRP A 51 -12.35 -18.93 21.61
CA TRP A 51 -12.43 -20.17 22.38
C TRP A 51 -13.83 -20.35 22.99
N THR A 52 -14.54 -21.41 22.59
CA THR A 52 -15.86 -21.80 23.14
C THR A 52 -15.75 -22.77 24.32
N THR A 53 -14.56 -23.27 24.58
CA THR A 53 -14.17 -24.09 25.73
C THR A 53 -12.95 -23.44 26.39
N GLN A 54 -12.57 -23.88 27.59
CA GLN A 54 -11.37 -23.40 28.25
C GLN A 54 -10.17 -23.43 27.30
N ASP A 55 -9.53 -22.28 27.10
CA ASP A 55 -8.36 -22.13 26.26
C ASP A 55 -7.12 -22.69 26.99
N PRO A 56 -6.05 -23.01 26.25
CA PRO A 56 -4.84 -23.61 26.81
C PRO A 56 -3.86 -22.58 27.39
N TYR A 57 -4.21 -21.29 27.44
CA TYR A 57 -3.29 -20.24 27.89
C TYR A 57 -3.30 -20.18 29.42
N ASP A 58 -2.13 -20.31 30.03
CA ASP A 58 -1.95 -20.26 31.47
C ASP A 58 -0.93 -19.19 31.86
N GLY A 59 -0.90 -18.82 33.14
CA GLY A 59 0.02 -17.79 33.64
C GLY A 59 -0.57 -16.97 34.77
N SER A 60 0.16 -16.91 35.89
CA SER A 60 -0.23 -16.09 37.05
C SER A 60 0.09 -14.60 36.87
N SER A 61 0.89 -14.25 35.87
CA SER A 61 1.22 -12.89 35.47
C SER A 61 0.92 -12.69 33.98
N ILE A 62 0.74 -11.43 33.56
CA ILE A 62 0.50 -11.10 32.15
C ILE A 62 1.66 -11.55 31.23
N SER A 63 2.90 -11.48 31.73
CA SER A 63 4.09 -11.94 30.99
C SER A 63 4.11 -13.46 30.81
N ASN A 64 3.73 -14.22 31.84
CA ASN A 64 3.61 -15.68 31.70
C ASN A 64 2.46 -16.05 30.77
N LEU A 65 1.36 -15.29 30.81
CA LEU A 65 0.22 -15.49 29.90
C LEU A 65 0.62 -15.25 28.44
N LEU A 66 1.32 -14.14 28.14
CA LEU A 66 1.85 -13.88 26.79
C LEU A 66 2.79 -15.00 26.32
N GLN A 67 3.67 -15.47 27.20
CA GLN A 67 4.61 -16.55 26.88
C GLN A 67 3.88 -17.88 26.61
N SER A 68 2.90 -18.24 27.44
CA SER A 68 2.09 -19.45 27.26
C SER A 68 1.31 -19.40 25.93
N PHE A 69 0.67 -18.26 25.65
CA PHE A 69 -0.01 -17.98 24.40
C PHE A 69 0.90 -18.12 23.17
N ALA A 70 2.06 -17.47 23.19
CA ALA A 70 3.04 -17.54 22.10
C ALA A 70 3.54 -18.97 21.87
N ASN A 71 3.87 -19.70 22.95
CA ASN A 71 4.32 -21.09 22.87
C ASN A 71 3.25 -22.00 22.25
N TYR A 72 1.99 -21.85 22.65
CA TYR A 72 0.89 -22.61 22.11
C TYR A 72 0.72 -22.36 20.61
N TRP A 73 0.71 -21.09 20.18
CA TRP A 73 0.56 -20.73 18.78
C TRP A 73 1.72 -21.21 17.91
N ASN A 74 2.96 -21.03 18.37
CA ASN A 74 4.14 -21.54 17.67
C ASN A 74 4.11 -23.06 17.48
N THR A 75 3.53 -23.79 18.43
CA THR A 75 3.45 -25.26 18.36
C THR A 75 2.28 -25.74 17.49
N ASN A 76 1.11 -25.13 17.64
CA ASN A 76 -0.14 -25.69 17.14
C ASN A 76 -0.70 -24.96 15.91
N ARG A 77 -0.16 -23.78 15.58
CA ARG A 77 -0.69 -22.89 14.53
C ARG A 77 0.41 -22.26 13.66
N ALA A 78 1.55 -22.93 13.55
CA ALA A 78 2.69 -22.46 12.76
C ALA A 78 2.39 -22.33 11.24
N SER A 79 1.38 -23.05 10.73
CA SER A 79 1.02 -23.04 9.31
C SER A 79 0.11 -21.89 8.90
N ILE A 80 -0.39 -21.09 9.84
CA ILE A 80 -1.23 -19.94 9.55
C ILE A 80 -0.30 -18.79 9.14
N ALA A 81 -0.39 -18.31 7.89
CA ALA A 81 0.34 -17.14 7.41
C ALA A 81 -0.13 -15.88 8.17
N ARG A 82 0.82 -15.03 8.58
CA ARG A 82 0.61 -13.82 9.40
C ARG A 82 1.93 -13.07 9.64
N ASP A 83 1.82 -11.82 10.07
CA ASP A 83 2.96 -11.04 10.58
C ASP A 83 2.98 -10.99 12.12
N VAL A 84 1.80 -10.98 12.73
CA VAL A 84 1.61 -10.88 14.19
C VAL A 84 0.35 -11.61 14.64
N VAL A 85 0.35 -12.11 15.89
CA VAL A 85 -0.87 -12.59 16.56
C VAL A 85 -1.17 -11.72 17.76
N HIS A 86 -2.43 -11.34 17.94
CA HIS A 86 -2.88 -10.58 19.10
C HIS A 86 -3.97 -11.32 19.88
N LEU A 87 -3.80 -11.42 21.20
CA LEU A 87 -4.77 -12.03 22.10
C LEU A 87 -5.62 -10.96 22.81
N TRP A 88 -6.93 -11.12 22.81
CA TRP A 88 -7.84 -10.41 23.71
C TRP A 88 -8.26 -11.32 24.86
N SER A 89 -8.01 -10.86 26.08
CA SER A 89 -8.18 -11.66 27.29
C SER A 89 -9.04 -10.96 28.33
N ASN A 90 -9.91 -11.71 29.02
CA ASN A 90 -10.56 -11.22 30.24
C ASN A 90 -10.08 -11.97 31.50
N LYS A 91 -8.91 -12.62 31.44
CA LYS A 91 -8.27 -13.22 32.61
C LYS A 91 -7.82 -12.16 33.58
N GLN A 92 -7.92 -12.45 34.87
CA GLN A 92 -7.57 -11.52 35.95
C GLN A 92 -6.13 -11.01 35.86
N SER A 93 -5.21 -11.80 35.30
CA SER A 93 -3.81 -11.41 35.07
C SER A 93 -3.65 -10.36 33.97
N ALA A 94 -4.65 -10.17 33.11
CA ALA A 94 -4.61 -9.26 31.97
C ALA A 94 -5.62 -8.11 32.06
N VAL A 95 -6.71 -8.20 32.83
CA VAL A 95 -7.78 -7.17 32.85
C VAL A 95 -7.21 -5.75 32.96
N ALA A 96 -7.58 -4.90 32.00
CA ALA A 96 -7.13 -3.51 31.87
C ALA A 96 -5.60 -3.29 31.77
N ALA A 97 -4.84 -4.32 31.41
CA ALA A 97 -3.41 -4.25 31.13
C ALA A 97 -3.09 -4.92 29.78
N GLY A 98 -1.95 -4.59 29.20
CA GLY A 98 -1.47 -5.19 27.97
C GLY A 98 0.01 -5.50 28.07
N ILE A 99 0.48 -6.38 27.20
CA ILE A 99 1.89 -6.67 27.02
C ILE A 99 2.16 -7.19 25.62
N ALA A 100 3.30 -6.83 25.06
CA ALA A 100 3.78 -7.29 23.77
C ALA A 100 5.30 -7.40 23.76
N TYR A 101 5.83 -8.22 22.85
CA TYR A 101 7.26 -8.25 22.56
C TYR A 101 7.67 -7.02 21.74
N LEU A 102 8.84 -6.46 22.04
CA LEU A 102 9.31 -5.22 21.40
C LEU A 102 10.04 -5.48 20.08
N GLY A 103 9.62 -4.85 18.98
CA GLY A 103 10.34 -4.79 17.71
C GLY A 103 10.60 -6.15 17.08
N VAL A 104 9.53 -6.94 16.94
CA VAL A 104 9.58 -8.36 16.54
C VAL A 104 8.93 -8.64 15.19
N ILE A 105 7.99 -7.81 14.74
CA ILE A 105 7.28 -8.01 13.47
C ILE A 105 8.29 -8.09 12.32
N CYS A 106 8.14 -9.09 11.46
CA CYS A 106 9.06 -9.49 10.39
C CYS A 106 10.47 -9.94 10.79
N ARG A 107 10.97 -9.60 11.98
CA ARG A 107 12.32 -9.99 12.44
C ARG A 107 12.34 -11.30 13.20
N SER A 108 11.30 -11.58 13.97
CA SER A 108 11.26 -12.71 14.89
C SER A 108 9.85 -13.28 14.97
N PRO A 109 9.39 -14.00 13.92
CA PRO A 109 8.01 -14.50 13.82
C PRO A 109 7.55 -15.35 15.02
N SER A 110 8.49 -16.04 15.68
CA SER A 110 8.25 -16.82 16.90
C SER A 110 7.99 -15.98 18.16
N PHE A 111 8.23 -14.67 18.09
CA PHE A 111 7.97 -13.70 19.15
C PHE A 111 7.00 -12.59 18.70
N SER A 112 6.48 -12.60 17.47
CA SER A 112 5.50 -11.62 16.98
C SER A 112 4.11 -11.83 17.61
N TYR A 113 4.01 -11.49 18.89
CA TYR A 113 2.83 -11.67 19.74
C TYR A 113 2.57 -10.45 20.61
N GLY A 114 1.30 -10.10 20.76
CA GLY A 114 0.78 -9.11 21.68
C GLY A 114 -0.46 -9.61 22.41
N LEU A 115 -0.77 -9.00 23.54
CA LEU A 115 -1.93 -9.34 24.37
C LEU A 115 -2.54 -8.08 24.97
N SER A 116 -3.85 -7.91 24.83
CA SER A 116 -4.62 -6.87 25.49
C SER A 116 -5.69 -7.46 26.39
N GLY A 117 -5.73 -6.99 27.63
CA GLY A 117 -6.83 -7.22 28.54
C GLY A 117 -8.10 -6.49 28.11
N ARG A 118 -9.24 -7.03 28.51
CA ARG A 118 -10.54 -6.41 28.28
C ARG A 118 -10.65 -5.08 29.01
N VAL A 119 -11.04 -4.04 28.28
CA VAL A 119 -11.40 -2.72 28.79
C VAL A 119 -12.81 -2.38 28.30
N ASN A 120 -13.67 -1.87 29.18
CA ASN A 120 -15.10 -1.73 28.91
C ASN A 120 -15.54 -0.31 28.53
N PHE A 121 -14.60 0.59 28.23
CA PHE A 121 -14.93 1.96 27.85
C PHE A 121 -14.06 2.46 26.69
N VAL A 122 -14.64 3.40 25.95
CA VAL A 122 -14.02 4.06 24.80
C VAL A 122 -13.39 5.38 25.27
N PRO A 123 -12.22 5.79 24.73
CA PRO A 123 -11.42 5.12 23.69
C PRO A 123 -10.43 4.06 24.22
N ALA A 124 -10.39 3.81 25.53
CA ALA A 124 -9.37 2.99 26.17
C ALA A 124 -9.23 1.56 25.59
N LYS A 125 -10.32 0.91 25.20
CA LYS A 125 -10.27 -0.41 24.56
C LYS A 125 -9.51 -0.42 23.22
N PHE A 126 -9.57 0.68 22.46
CA PHE A 126 -8.84 0.83 21.20
C PHE A 126 -7.38 1.19 21.45
N ILE A 127 -7.14 2.09 22.40
CA ILE A 127 -5.79 2.55 22.77
C ILE A 127 -4.93 1.38 23.23
N LEU A 128 -5.46 0.50 24.08
CA LEU A 128 -4.68 -0.60 24.63
C LEU A 128 -4.19 -1.56 23.53
N SER A 129 -5.06 -1.95 22.60
CA SER A 129 -4.64 -2.79 21.46
C SER A 129 -3.65 -2.07 20.55
N ALA A 130 -3.89 -0.79 20.24
CA ALA A 130 -2.96 0.01 19.46
C ALA A 130 -1.57 0.15 20.12
N HIS A 131 -1.53 0.30 21.45
CA HIS A 131 -0.30 0.41 22.24
C HIS A 131 0.56 -0.84 22.14
N GLU A 132 -0.05 -2.01 22.37
CA GLU A 132 0.68 -3.27 22.36
C GLU A 132 1.18 -3.64 20.96
N ILE A 133 0.39 -3.39 19.92
CA ILE A 133 0.85 -3.54 18.53
C ILE A 133 2.00 -2.56 18.24
N GLY A 134 1.99 -1.39 18.87
CA GLY A 134 3.07 -0.39 18.76
C GLY A 134 4.39 -0.92 19.27
N HIS A 135 4.38 -1.63 20.42
CA HIS A 135 5.58 -2.34 20.90
C HIS A 135 6.04 -3.39 19.90
N ASN A 136 5.15 -4.17 19.29
CA ASN A 136 5.56 -5.16 18.28
C ASN A 136 6.29 -4.52 17.08
N LEU A 137 6.02 -3.23 16.80
CA LEU A 137 6.70 -2.37 15.82
C LEU A 137 7.77 -1.44 16.43
N ASN A 138 8.34 -1.82 17.58
CA ASN A 138 9.47 -1.17 18.24
C ASN A 138 9.21 0.22 18.83
N ALA A 139 7.96 0.64 19.01
CA ALA A 139 7.66 1.84 19.78
C ALA A 139 7.96 1.59 21.27
N THR A 140 8.70 2.49 21.91
CA THR A 140 8.90 2.44 23.36
C THR A 140 7.90 3.35 24.07
N HIS A 141 7.84 3.25 25.39
CA HIS A 141 7.15 4.27 26.17
C HIS A 141 7.86 5.61 26.00
N LEU A 142 7.08 6.63 25.65
CA LEU A 142 7.51 8.03 25.59
C LEU A 142 6.51 8.84 26.42
N GLU A 143 7.00 9.69 27.30
CA GLU A 143 6.21 10.31 28.35
C GLU A 143 6.13 11.83 28.19
N THR A 144 5.63 12.52 29.21
CA THR A 144 5.55 14.00 29.23
C THR A 144 6.93 14.64 29.07
N ALA A 145 7.98 14.03 29.63
CA ALA A 145 9.36 14.52 29.51
C ALA A 145 9.89 14.48 28.06
N ASP A 146 9.32 13.60 27.23
CA ASP A 146 9.66 13.44 25.81
C ASP A 146 8.75 14.26 24.89
N GLY A 147 7.86 15.08 25.46
CA GLY A 147 6.85 15.85 24.71
C GLY A 147 5.66 15.01 24.23
N CYS A 148 5.48 13.80 24.79
CA CYS A 148 4.50 12.80 24.34
C CYS A 148 3.34 12.57 25.34
N ALA A 149 3.01 13.57 26.16
CA ALA A 149 1.97 13.43 27.20
C ALA A 149 0.58 13.07 26.63
N ASN A 150 -0.11 12.15 27.30
CA ASN A 150 -1.46 11.66 26.99
C ASN A 150 -1.63 11.09 25.57
N THR A 151 -0.67 10.30 25.09
CA THR A 151 -0.71 9.64 23.77
C THR A 151 -0.71 8.12 23.89
N ILE A 152 -0.95 7.42 22.77
CA ILE A 152 -1.09 5.95 22.73
C ILE A 152 0.05 5.23 23.46
N MET A 153 1.31 5.66 23.29
CA MET A 153 2.48 4.97 23.84
C MET A 153 2.87 5.39 25.26
N ASN A 154 2.06 6.15 26.00
CA ASN A 154 2.36 6.34 27.43
C ASN A 154 2.18 5.03 28.21
N ALA A 155 3.01 4.81 29.22
CA ALA A 155 3.00 3.61 30.06
C ALA A 155 1.72 3.44 30.88
N VAL A 156 0.96 4.52 31.09
CA VAL A 156 -0.28 4.51 31.89
C VAL A 156 -1.44 5.04 31.05
N LEU A 157 -2.45 4.19 30.90
CA LEU A 157 -3.71 4.56 30.27
C LEU A 157 -4.59 5.36 31.24
N THR A 158 -5.00 6.55 30.82
CA THR A 158 -5.91 7.41 31.60
C THR A 158 -7.11 7.83 30.75
N GLN A 159 -8.12 8.43 31.38
CA GLN A 159 -9.27 8.99 30.65
C GLN A 159 -8.87 10.16 29.72
N ASN A 160 -7.71 10.78 29.94
CA ASN A 160 -7.21 11.88 29.13
C ASN A 160 -6.36 11.41 27.94
N THR A 161 -5.98 10.13 27.90
CA THR A 161 -5.15 9.58 26.83
C THR A 161 -5.90 9.70 25.50
N GLN A 162 -5.28 10.42 24.57
CA GLN A 162 -5.81 10.61 23.23
C GLN A 162 -5.48 9.41 22.35
N PHE A 163 -6.38 9.09 21.41
CA PHE A 163 -6.17 8.02 20.46
C PHE A 163 -5.35 8.49 19.25
N THR A 164 -4.11 8.87 19.53
CA THR A 164 -3.11 9.37 18.58
C THR A 164 -1.70 9.03 19.06
N PHE A 165 -0.76 8.82 18.14
CA PHE A 165 0.65 8.67 18.47
C PHE A 165 1.31 10.05 18.65
N CYS A 166 2.32 10.13 19.50
CA CYS A 166 3.19 11.29 19.49
C CYS A 166 4.22 11.19 18.34
N GLN A 167 4.88 12.30 18.02
CA GLN A 167 5.88 12.32 16.95
C GLN A 167 7.04 11.33 17.18
N GLY A 168 7.50 11.19 18.43
CA GLY A 168 8.58 10.25 18.76
C GLY A 168 8.19 8.80 18.47
N SER A 169 6.97 8.38 18.83
CA SER A 169 6.48 7.03 18.54
C SER A 169 6.29 6.80 17.04
N ARG A 170 5.77 7.80 16.30
CA ARG A 170 5.71 7.72 14.83
C ARG A 170 7.08 7.50 14.20
N ASN A 171 8.09 8.24 14.66
CA ASN A 171 9.45 8.09 14.16
C ASN A 171 10.03 6.70 14.47
N GLN A 172 9.80 6.17 15.69
CA GLN A 172 10.25 4.84 16.08
C GLN A 172 9.61 3.74 15.22
N ILE A 173 8.29 3.81 15.01
CA ILE A 173 7.55 2.82 14.23
C ILE A 173 7.93 2.91 12.75
N LYS A 174 7.88 4.12 12.16
CA LYS A 174 8.25 4.32 10.75
C LYS A 174 9.69 3.87 10.47
N GLY A 175 10.64 4.21 11.34
CA GLY A 175 12.04 3.77 11.20
C GLY A 175 12.22 2.27 11.38
N TYR A 176 11.42 1.62 12.22
CA TYR A 176 11.42 0.17 12.35
C TYR A 176 10.89 -0.51 11.10
N VAL A 177 9.73 -0.06 10.61
CA VAL A 177 9.07 -0.59 9.41
C VAL A 177 9.96 -0.41 8.19
N SER A 178 10.51 0.78 7.95
CA SER A 178 11.39 1.04 6.81
C SER A 178 12.63 0.13 6.79
N THR A 179 13.06 -0.36 7.96
CA THR A 179 14.22 -1.26 8.09
C THR A 179 13.81 -2.75 8.09
N ASN A 180 12.56 -3.09 8.42
CA ASN A 180 12.13 -4.46 8.72
C ASN A 180 10.74 -4.78 8.14
N ASN A 181 10.46 -4.36 6.91
CA ASN A 181 9.16 -4.53 6.23
C ASN A 181 9.04 -5.83 5.41
N GLN A 182 10.09 -6.65 5.30
CA GLN A 182 10.18 -7.79 4.38
C GLN A 182 9.08 -8.86 4.48
N CYS A 183 8.26 -8.84 5.53
CA CYS A 183 7.11 -9.74 5.67
C CYS A 183 5.76 -9.04 5.47
N LEU A 184 5.71 -7.71 5.57
CA LEU A 184 4.48 -6.95 5.45
C LEU A 184 4.03 -6.96 4.00
N SER A 185 2.76 -7.29 3.78
CA SER A 185 2.15 -7.13 2.46
C SER A 185 2.13 -5.64 2.11
N TYR A 186 2.70 -5.31 0.95
CA TYR A 186 2.61 -3.98 0.38
C TYR A 186 1.30 -3.86 -0.38
N GLN A 187 0.55 -2.77 -0.14
CA GLN A 187 -0.54 -2.38 -1.01
C GLN A 187 0.03 -1.26 -1.88
N LEU A 188 0.08 -1.47 -3.20
CA LEU A 188 0.38 -0.41 -4.15
C LEU A 188 -0.75 0.61 -4.06
N LEU A 189 -0.57 1.65 -3.24
CA LEU A 189 -1.48 2.78 -3.11
C LEU A 189 -1.24 3.78 -4.24
N ASP A 190 -1.23 3.27 -5.47
CA ASP A 190 -1.03 4.08 -6.65
C ASP A 190 -2.19 5.08 -6.76
N PHE A 191 -1.83 6.35 -6.88
CA PHE A 191 -2.77 7.45 -7.09
C PHE A 191 -3.73 7.74 -5.91
N ASP A 192 -3.43 7.29 -4.70
CA ASP A 192 -4.09 7.73 -3.47
C ASP A 192 -3.45 9.06 -2.99
N PHE A 193 -4.12 10.20 -3.19
CA PHE A 193 -3.58 11.52 -2.82
C PHE A 193 -4.04 11.98 -1.43
N ASP A 194 -5.05 11.34 -0.84
CA ASP A 194 -5.61 11.72 0.45
C ASP A 194 -5.27 10.77 1.62
N GLY A 195 -4.73 9.59 1.30
CA GLY A 195 -4.21 8.56 2.20
C GLY A 195 -5.29 7.65 2.77
N ASP A 196 -6.44 7.52 2.09
CA ASP A 196 -7.57 6.72 2.57
C ASP A 196 -7.55 5.25 2.11
N GLY A 197 -6.56 4.87 1.30
CA GLY A 197 -6.42 3.52 0.77
C GLY A 197 -7.15 3.31 -0.56
N ARG A 198 -7.62 4.38 -1.22
CA ARG A 198 -8.28 4.34 -2.53
C ARG A 198 -7.58 5.28 -3.50
N SER A 199 -7.54 4.88 -4.76
CA SER A 199 -7.07 5.76 -5.82
C SER A 199 -8.05 6.92 -6.06
N ASP A 200 -7.53 8.14 -6.06
CA ASP A 200 -8.31 9.35 -6.30
C ASP A 200 -8.44 9.63 -7.80
N TYR A 201 -9.61 10.12 -8.22
CA TYR A 201 -9.78 10.59 -9.59
C TYR A 201 -8.90 11.81 -9.81
N THR A 202 -7.83 11.65 -10.60
CA THR A 202 -6.81 12.69 -10.76
C THR A 202 -6.50 12.92 -12.22
N VAL A 203 -6.53 14.20 -12.61
CA VAL A 203 -6.14 14.62 -13.95
C VAL A 203 -5.12 15.74 -13.93
N PHE A 204 -4.15 15.66 -14.84
CA PHE A 204 -3.31 16.80 -15.22
C PHE A 204 -3.86 17.43 -16.50
N ARG A 205 -4.07 18.74 -16.48
CA ARG A 205 -4.52 19.53 -17.63
C ARG A 205 -3.33 20.19 -18.31
N PRO A 206 -2.85 19.69 -19.47
CA PRO A 206 -1.65 20.25 -20.10
C PRO A 206 -1.85 21.69 -20.60
N SER A 207 -3.08 22.09 -20.94
CA SER A 207 -3.36 23.42 -21.49
C SER A 207 -3.08 24.57 -20.52
N ASN A 208 -3.06 24.29 -19.21
CA ASN A 208 -2.75 25.28 -18.19
C ASN A 208 -1.76 24.77 -17.12
N GLY A 209 -1.35 23.50 -17.14
CA GLY A 209 -0.39 22.93 -16.18
C GLY A 209 -0.96 22.69 -14.78
N VAL A 210 -2.29 22.52 -14.66
CA VAL A 210 -2.97 22.33 -13.38
C VAL A 210 -3.31 20.86 -13.17
N TRP A 211 -3.04 20.38 -11.95
CA TRP A 211 -3.53 19.11 -11.43
C TRP A 211 -4.88 19.32 -10.77
N PHE A 212 -5.85 18.49 -11.11
CA PHE A 212 -7.15 18.43 -10.45
C PHE A 212 -7.29 17.05 -9.81
N ILE A 213 -7.49 17.02 -8.50
CA ILE A 213 -7.62 15.80 -7.69
C ILE A 213 -9.00 15.83 -7.03
N PHE A 214 -9.76 14.76 -7.18
CA PHE A 214 -11.01 14.56 -6.46
C PHE A 214 -10.82 13.46 -5.42
N ASN A 215 -10.72 13.88 -4.17
CA ASN A 215 -10.44 13.03 -3.01
C ASN A 215 -11.61 12.09 -2.73
N SER A 216 -11.34 10.80 -2.67
CA SER A 216 -12.31 9.72 -2.55
C SER A 216 -12.98 9.66 -1.17
N SER A 217 -12.24 9.94 -0.08
CA SER A 217 -12.77 9.94 1.29
C SER A 217 -13.67 11.14 1.59
N SER A 218 -13.24 12.33 1.14
CA SER A 218 -13.82 13.61 1.55
C SER A 218 -14.79 14.19 0.52
N ASN A 219 -14.81 13.64 -0.71
CA ASN A 219 -15.54 14.18 -1.85
C ASN A 219 -15.20 15.65 -2.13
N THR A 220 -13.93 16.03 -1.93
CA THR A 220 -13.45 17.39 -2.15
C THR A 220 -12.56 17.49 -3.37
N LEU A 221 -12.65 18.64 -4.05
CA LEU A 221 -11.80 18.96 -5.19
C LEU A 221 -10.60 19.80 -4.74
N SER A 222 -9.40 19.35 -5.08
CA SER A 222 -8.17 20.13 -5.01
C SER A 222 -7.67 20.49 -6.41
N ALA A 223 -7.18 21.72 -6.58
CA ALA A 223 -6.59 22.18 -7.82
C ALA A 223 -5.22 22.83 -7.56
N THR A 224 -4.17 22.24 -8.11
CA THR A 224 -2.78 22.63 -7.86
C THR A 224 -2.09 23.01 -9.16
N GLN A 225 -1.66 24.26 -9.28
CA GLN A 225 -0.86 24.72 -10.41
C GLN A 225 0.57 24.20 -10.26
N PHE A 226 0.92 23.12 -10.96
CA PHE A 226 2.24 22.50 -10.87
C PHE A 226 2.63 21.80 -12.17
N GLY A 227 3.31 22.54 -13.04
CA GLY A 227 3.78 22.06 -14.33
C GLY A 227 3.41 22.97 -15.49
N ILE A 228 3.78 22.54 -16.70
CA ILE A 228 3.48 23.20 -17.98
C ILE A 228 3.10 22.15 -19.04
N SER A 229 2.62 22.60 -20.21
CA SER A 229 2.08 21.72 -21.26
C SER A 229 3.03 20.66 -21.79
N SER A 230 4.35 20.91 -21.76
CA SER A 230 5.37 19.98 -22.25
C SER A 230 5.79 18.93 -21.24
N ASP A 231 5.34 19.05 -19.99
CA ASP A 231 5.80 18.18 -18.93
C ASP A 231 5.21 16.77 -19.07
N LYS A 232 6.02 15.78 -18.69
CA LYS A 232 5.54 14.42 -18.42
C LYS A 232 5.17 14.37 -16.94
N ILE A 233 4.00 13.84 -16.61
CA ILE A 233 3.62 13.64 -15.22
C ILE A 233 4.29 12.38 -14.68
N ALA A 234 4.64 12.37 -13.40
CA ALA A 234 5.29 11.23 -12.75
C ALA A 234 4.89 11.16 -11.25
N PRO A 235 3.59 11.06 -10.94
CA PRO A 235 3.14 11.01 -9.55
C PRO A 235 3.58 9.70 -8.89
N ALA A 236 4.02 9.78 -7.62
CA ALA A 236 4.42 8.64 -6.77
C ALA A 236 4.62 9.15 -5.32
N ASP A 237 4.74 8.27 -4.33
CA ASP A 237 5.11 8.68 -2.95
C ASP A 237 6.64 8.86 -2.83
N TYR A 238 7.13 10.09 -2.92
CA TYR A 238 8.57 10.38 -2.84
C TYR A 238 9.05 10.75 -1.43
N ASP A 239 8.15 10.88 -0.45
CA ASP A 239 8.48 11.32 0.91
C ASP A 239 8.06 10.36 2.03
N GLY A 240 7.43 9.23 1.67
CA GLY A 240 7.13 8.11 2.56
C GLY A 240 6.01 8.43 3.55
N ASP A 241 5.10 9.34 3.18
CA ASP A 241 3.95 9.67 4.00
C ASP A 241 2.72 8.79 3.71
N GLY A 242 2.81 7.92 2.69
CA GLY A 242 1.75 7.02 2.27
C GLY A 242 0.75 7.65 1.30
N LYS A 243 1.06 8.84 0.76
CA LYS A 243 0.25 9.53 -0.25
C LYS A 243 1.05 9.75 -1.52
N THR A 244 0.31 9.78 -2.62
CA THR A 244 0.85 10.13 -3.92
C THR A 244 1.21 11.62 -3.96
N ASP A 245 2.48 11.91 -4.26
CA ASP A 245 2.94 13.27 -4.50
C ASP A 245 2.68 13.71 -5.94
N ILE A 246 2.51 15.02 -6.12
CA ILE A 246 2.47 15.63 -7.45
C ILE A 246 3.90 15.80 -7.96
N ALA A 247 4.22 15.22 -9.12
CA ALA A 247 5.51 15.44 -9.74
C ALA A 247 5.44 15.50 -11.27
N VAL A 248 6.37 16.28 -11.83
CA VAL A 248 6.54 16.46 -13.27
C VAL A 248 7.99 16.36 -13.69
N PHE A 249 8.22 15.78 -14.87
CA PHE A 249 9.52 15.67 -15.52
C PHE A 249 9.58 16.54 -16.77
N ARG A 250 10.59 17.40 -16.82
CA ARG A 250 10.83 18.35 -17.92
C ARG A 250 12.28 18.26 -18.37
N ASN A 251 12.51 17.68 -19.55
CA ASN A 251 13.81 17.70 -20.22
C ASN A 251 15.00 17.28 -19.33
N GLY A 252 14.86 16.23 -18.52
CA GLY A 252 15.91 15.78 -17.61
C GLY A 252 15.86 16.37 -16.20
N THR A 253 14.86 17.19 -15.89
CA THR A 253 14.67 17.79 -14.57
C THR A 253 13.35 17.33 -13.96
N TRP A 254 13.41 16.88 -12.71
CA TRP A 254 12.27 16.52 -11.88
C TRP A 254 11.86 17.71 -11.03
N PHE A 255 10.56 17.95 -10.94
CA PHE A 255 9.94 18.88 -10.02
C PHE A 255 8.93 18.08 -9.21
N ARG A 256 9.03 18.08 -7.88
CA ARG A 256 8.19 17.28 -7.00
C ARG A 256 7.59 18.17 -5.93
N LEU A 257 6.30 18.01 -5.66
CA LEU A 257 5.55 18.69 -4.61
C LEU A 257 5.09 17.64 -3.61
N LYS A 258 5.70 17.69 -2.43
CA LYS A 258 5.51 16.75 -1.33
C LYS A 258 4.15 16.94 -0.66
N SER A 259 3.40 15.86 -0.55
CA SER A 259 2.06 15.82 0.03
C SER A 259 2.09 16.10 1.54
N SER A 260 3.12 15.61 2.25
CA SER A 260 3.26 15.72 3.71
C SER A 260 3.35 17.16 4.24
N ASN A 261 3.90 18.08 3.45
CA ASN A 261 4.22 19.45 3.92
C ASN A 261 4.07 20.54 2.85
N SER A 262 3.62 20.20 1.63
CA SER A 262 3.45 21.14 0.52
C SER A 262 4.74 21.87 0.09
N THR A 263 5.91 21.34 0.45
CA THR A 263 7.19 21.85 -0.07
C THR A 263 7.49 21.23 -1.42
N PHE A 264 8.21 21.96 -2.28
CA PHE A 264 8.65 21.41 -3.56
C PHE A 264 10.18 21.36 -3.63
N ASP A 265 10.69 20.37 -4.36
CA ASP A 265 12.09 20.27 -4.71
C ASP A 265 12.30 20.10 -6.22
N VAL A 266 13.55 20.29 -6.63
CA VAL A 266 13.98 20.19 -8.02
C VAL A 266 15.24 19.35 -8.08
N VAL A 267 15.21 18.29 -8.90
CA VAL A 267 16.33 17.36 -9.05
C VAL A 267 16.70 17.23 -10.52
N ASN A 268 17.96 17.52 -10.85
CA ASN A 268 18.48 17.35 -12.21
C ASN A 268 18.93 15.90 -12.39
N PHE A 269 18.06 15.08 -12.96
CA PHE A 269 18.35 13.67 -13.23
C PHE A 269 17.63 13.16 -14.47
N GLY A 270 18.41 12.74 -15.47
CA GLY A 270 17.93 12.32 -16.78
C GLY A 270 18.26 13.34 -17.87
N THR A 271 17.71 13.11 -19.06
CA THR A 271 17.94 13.93 -20.26
C THR A 271 16.66 14.08 -21.08
N THR A 272 16.66 15.01 -22.03
CA THR A 272 15.55 15.18 -22.98
C THR A 272 15.29 13.88 -23.73
N GLY A 273 14.03 13.43 -23.72
CA GLY A 273 13.59 12.19 -24.38
C GLY A 273 13.46 11.00 -23.43
N ASP A 274 14.11 11.04 -22.26
CA ASP A 274 13.94 10.01 -21.24
C ASP A 274 12.47 9.95 -20.74
N ILE A 275 12.01 8.77 -20.34
CA ILE A 275 10.68 8.51 -19.78
C ILE A 275 10.82 8.40 -18.25
N PRO A 276 10.11 9.23 -17.46
CA PRO A 276 10.11 9.09 -16.01
C PRO A 276 9.38 7.81 -15.61
N VAL A 277 9.99 7.04 -14.71
CA VAL A 277 9.50 5.72 -14.26
C VAL A 277 9.75 5.58 -12.75
N PRO A 278 9.19 6.47 -11.91
CA PRO A 278 9.38 6.39 -10.47
C PRO A 278 8.76 5.09 -9.92
N ALA A 279 9.49 4.41 -9.04
CA ALA A 279 9.06 3.26 -8.27
C ALA A 279 10.09 3.00 -7.16
N ASP A 280 9.77 2.18 -6.17
CA ASP A 280 10.75 1.75 -5.15
C ASP A 280 11.64 0.64 -5.72
N TYR A 281 12.88 0.95 -6.15
CA TYR A 281 13.83 -0.05 -6.66
C TYR A 281 14.90 -0.44 -5.63
N ASP A 282 14.81 0.05 -4.39
CA ASP A 282 15.81 -0.23 -3.35
C ASP A 282 15.26 -0.72 -2.01
N GLY A 283 13.94 -0.87 -1.93
CA GLY A 283 13.19 -1.49 -0.84
C GLY A 283 12.96 -0.61 0.37
N ASP A 284 13.07 0.72 0.21
CA ASP A 284 12.86 1.68 1.29
C ASP A 284 11.44 2.26 1.37
N HIS A 285 10.54 1.81 0.48
CA HIS A 285 9.12 2.17 0.35
C HIS A 285 8.90 3.61 -0.12
N LEU A 286 9.94 4.29 -0.58
CA LEU A 286 9.83 5.58 -1.25
C LEU A 286 10.07 5.37 -2.75
N ALA A 287 9.38 6.15 -3.56
CA ALA A 287 9.64 6.17 -4.98
C ALA A 287 11.03 6.77 -5.26
N ASP A 288 11.86 5.99 -5.95
CA ASP A 288 13.12 6.45 -6.49
C ASP A 288 12.89 7.42 -7.64
N ILE A 289 13.83 8.34 -7.82
CA ILE A 289 13.92 9.10 -9.06
C ILE A 289 14.55 8.20 -10.13
N ALA A 290 13.75 7.76 -11.10
CA ALA A 290 14.21 6.85 -12.15
C ALA A 290 13.73 7.23 -13.54
N VAL A 291 14.59 7.00 -14.54
CA VAL A 291 14.29 7.22 -15.95
C VAL A 291 14.65 6.02 -16.81
N PHE A 292 13.81 5.72 -17.79
CA PHE A 292 14.12 4.83 -18.90
C PHE A 292 14.51 5.65 -20.13
N ARG A 293 15.62 5.29 -20.77
CA ARG A 293 16.12 5.94 -21.99
C ARG A 293 15.72 5.14 -23.22
N PRO A 294 14.70 5.56 -23.99
CA PRO A 294 14.18 4.76 -25.10
C PRO A 294 15.17 4.59 -26.25
N SER A 295 16.15 5.48 -26.40
CA SER A 295 17.14 5.39 -27.48
C SER A 295 18.09 4.20 -27.31
N SER A 296 18.35 3.77 -26.07
CA SER A 296 19.31 2.70 -25.75
C SER A 296 18.68 1.53 -25.00
N GLY A 297 17.48 1.67 -24.43
CA GLY A 297 16.89 0.66 -23.55
C GLY A 297 17.55 0.60 -22.17
N SER A 298 18.14 1.70 -21.71
CA SER A 298 18.87 1.78 -20.44
C SER A 298 18.00 2.40 -19.36
N TRP A 299 18.10 1.90 -18.14
CA TRP A 299 17.49 2.43 -16.93
C TRP A 299 18.54 3.16 -16.10
N PHE A 300 18.16 4.29 -15.54
CA PHE A 300 18.98 5.08 -14.63
C PHE A 300 18.12 5.43 -13.42
N ARG A 301 18.62 5.28 -12.21
CA ARG A 301 17.93 5.72 -11.00
C ARG A 301 18.86 6.36 -9.98
N LEU A 302 18.28 7.19 -9.12
CA LEU A 302 18.84 7.64 -7.85
C LEU A 302 18.00 7.04 -6.73
N ASN A 303 18.66 6.21 -5.93
CA ASN A 303 18.07 5.58 -4.75
C ASN A 303 17.60 6.64 -3.73
N SER A 304 16.36 6.56 -3.28
CA SER A 304 15.74 7.36 -2.22
C SER A 304 16.49 7.23 -0.89
N SER A 305 16.88 6.00 -0.53
CA SER A 305 17.47 5.70 0.79
C SER A 305 18.82 6.38 1.04
N ASN A 306 19.61 6.60 -0.01
CA ASN A 306 21.01 7.04 0.13
C ASN A 306 21.54 7.92 -1.01
N GLY A 307 20.74 8.20 -2.04
CA GLY A 307 21.13 9.00 -3.21
C GLY A 307 22.07 8.31 -4.20
N SER A 308 22.30 7.00 -4.08
CA SER A 308 23.22 6.26 -4.97
C SER A 308 22.69 6.20 -6.39
N PHE A 309 23.58 6.43 -7.34
CA PHE A 309 23.29 6.27 -8.75
C PHE A 309 23.42 4.81 -9.17
N VAL A 310 22.40 4.30 -9.86
CA VAL A 310 22.41 2.97 -10.47
C VAL A 310 22.03 3.07 -11.94
N ALA A 311 22.76 2.34 -12.79
CA ALA A 311 22.51 2.23 -14.22
C ALA A 311 22.43 0.76 -14.63
N VAL A 312 21.34 0.37 -15.30
CA VAL A 312 21.10 -1.00 -15.75
C VAL A 312 20.69 -0.99 -17.21
N GLN A 313 21.33 -1.82 -18.04
CA GLN A 313 20.91 -2.02 -19.42
C GLN A 313 19.86 -3.13 -19.45
N PHE A 314 18.58 -2.77 -19.56
CA PHE A 314 17.48 -3.72 -19.61
C PHE A 314 16.36 -3.25 -20.54
N GLY A 315 16.41 -3.72 -21.78
CA GLY A 315 15.47 -3.31 -22.82
C GLY A 315 16.17 -3.02 -24.14
N SER A 316 15.41 -2.51 -25.08
CA SER A 316 15.84 -2.18 -26.44
C SER A 316 15.12 -0.94 -26.95
N THR A 317 15.58 -0.39 -28.06
CA THR A 317 14.97 0.78 -28.68
C THR A 317 13.50 0.52 -29.02
N GLY A 318 12.62 1.39 -28.53
CA GLY A 318 11.17 1.30 -28.77
C GLY A 318 10.40 0.44 -27.77
N ASP A 319 11.08 -0.17 -26.79
CA ASP A 319 10.41 -0.82 -25.66
C ASP A 319 9.70 0.22 -24.77
N VAL A 320 8.58 -0.17 -24.16
CA VAL A 320 7.79 0.64 -23.23
C VAL A 320 8.10 0.15 -21.80
N PRO A 321 8.55 1.01 -20.88
CA PRO A 321 8.87 0.61 -19.51
C PRO A 321 7.61 0.58 -18.63
N LEU A 322 7.44 -0.48 -17.83
CA LEU A 322 6.35 -0.62 -16.86
C LEU A 322 6.89 -1.23 -15.55
N PRO A 323 7.67 -0.50 -14.73
CA PRO A 323 8.17 -1.06 -13.48
C PRO A 323 7.03 -1.32 -12.49
N ALA A 324 7.13 -2.42 -11.75
CA ALA A 324 6.24 -2.79 -10.63
C ALA A 324 6.83 -3.99 -9.90
N ASP A 325 6.33 -4.32 -8.71
CA ASP A 325 6.65 -5.58 -8.05
C ASP A 325 5.84 -6.73 -8.67
N TYR A 326 6.45 -7.55 -9.53
CA TYR A 326 5.77 -8.70 -10.15
C TYR A 326 6.13 -10.03 -9.50
N ASP A 327 7.06 -10.05 -8.54
CA ASP A 327 7.50 -11.29 -7.90
C ASP A 327 7.11 -11.39 -6.42
N GLY A 328 6.62 -10.29 -5.86
CA GLY A 328 5.99 -10.15 -4.55
C GLY A 328 7.01 -9.89 -3.43
N ASP A 329 8.17 -9.31 -3.75
CA ASP A 329 9.20 -9.00 -2.76
C ASP A 329 9.12 -7.58 -2.19
N GLY A 330 8.12 -6.79 -2.62
CA GLY A 330 7.90 -5.40 -2.24
C GLY A 330 8.83 -4.41 -2.92
N ILE A 331 9.63 -4.84 -3.90
CA ILE A 331 10.58 -4.01 -4.65
C ILE A 331 10.20 -4.04 -6.14
N ALA A 332 10.25 -2.89 -6.79
CA ALA A 332 9.96 -2.78 -8.21
C ALA A 332 10.98 -3.54 -9.06
N ASP A 333 10.46 -4.44 -9.89
CA ASP A 333 11.20 -5.10 -10.96
C ASP A 333 11.42 -4.16 -12.14
N LEU A 334 12.48 -4.45 -12.92
CA LEU A 334 12.60 -3.86 -14.25
C LEU A 334 11.74 -4.66 -15.23
N ASN A 335 10.78 -3.99 -15.87
CA ASN A 335 9.94 -4.61 -16.88
C ASN A 335 9.77 -3.71 -18.10
N VAL A 336 9.82 -4.33 -19.27
CA VAL A 336 9.56 -3.68 -20.55
C VAL A 336 8.60 -4.49 -21.42
N TRP A 337 7.65 -3.81 -22.07
CA TRP A 337 6.85 -4.37 -23.16
C TRP A 337 7.44 -3.96 -24.51
N ARG A 338 7.64 -4.93 -25.40
CA ARG A 338 8.16 -4.71 -26.75
C ARG A 338 7.02 -4.68 -27.78
N PRO A 339 6.66 -3.51 -28.32
CA PRO A 339 5.51 -3.39 -29.21
C PRO A 339 5.62 -4.25 -30.48
N SER A 340 6.84 -4.40 -31.01
CA SER A 340 7.08 -5.12 -32.27
C SER A 340 6.82 -6.63 -32.20
N THR A 341 6.83 -7.21 -31.00
CA THR A 341 6.68 -8.66 -30.80
C THR A 341 5.58 -9.03 -29.80
N GLY A 342 5.11 -8.05 -29.00
CA GLY A 342 4.17 -8.28 -27.91
C GLY A 342 4.76 -8.99 -26.70
N PHE A 343 6.10 -9.02 -26.58
CA PHE A 343 6.76 -9.65 -25.43
C PHE A 343 6.94 -8.66 -24.28
N TRP A 344 6.62 -9.14 -23.08
CA TRP A 344 7.00 -8.57 -21.81
C TRP A 344 8.29 -9.22 -21.37
N TYR A 345 9.30 -8.43 -21.05
CA TYR A 345 10.55 -8.89 -20.47
C TYR A 345 10.66 -8.32 -19.05
N ARG A 346 10.85 -9.18 -18.07
CA ARG A 346 10.99 -8.82 -16.66
C ARG A 346 12.32 -9.31 -16.11
N LEU A 347 13.00 -8.47 -15.33
CA LEU A 347 14.14 -8.83 -14.51
C LEU A 347 13.77 -8.64 -13.04
N ASN A 348 13.70 -9.74 -12.30
CA ASN A 348 13.26 -9.73 -10.91
C ASN A 348 14.25 -9.00 -9.98
N SER A 349 13.73 -8.16 -9.08
CA SER A 349 14.45 -7.50 -7.98
C SER A 349 15.09 -8.51 -7.03
N SER A 350 14.34 -9.52 -6.60
CA SER A 350 14.73 -10.48 -5.56
C SER A 350 15.94 -11.35 -5.93
N ASN A 351 16.10 -11.67 -7.23
CA ASN A 351 17.04 -12.70 -7.67
C ASN A 351 17.64 -12.49 -9.08
N ASN A 352 17.30 -11.40 -9.77
CA ASN A 352 17.74 -11.12 -11.15
C ASN A 352 17.34 -12.19 -12.18
N SER A 353 16.29 -12.97 -11.92
CA SER A 353 15.76 -13.93 -12.90
C SER A 353 15.09 -13.20 -14.05
N LEU A 354 15.40 -13.61 -15.28
CA LEU A 354 14.78 -13.10 -16.49
C LEU A 354 13.54 -13.91 -16.84
N THR A 355 12.39 -13.25 -16.94
CA THR A 355 11.14 -13.81 -17.44
C THR A 355 10.77 -13.15 -18.77
N ALA A 356 10.26 -13.93 -19.72
CA ALA A 356 9.73 -13.43 -20.99
C ALA A 356 8.37 -14.05 -21.30
N VAL A 357 7.34 -13.23 -21.44
CA VAL A 357 5.96 -13.67 -21.72
C VAL A 357 5.42 -12.92 -22.93
N GLN A 358 4.88 -13.62 -23.92
CA GLN A 358 4.20 -12.98 -25.04
C GLN A 358 2.74 -12.70 -24.67
N PHE A 359 2.36 -11.43 -24.57
CA PHE A 359 1.01 -11.01 -24.24
C PHE A 359 0.68 -9.65 -24.88
N GLY A 360 -0.36 -9.64 -25.71
CA GLY A 360 -0.76 -8.50 -26.53
C GLY A 360 -0.03 -8.39 -27.87
N ASN A 361 -0.50 -7.48 -28.72
CA ASN A 361 0.08 -7.20 -30.04
C ASN A 361 -0.25 -5.78 -30.52
N GLN A 362 0.79 -4.97 -30.75
CA GLN A 362 0.66 -3.58 -31.21
C GLN A 362 -0.12 -3.44 -32.53
N SER A 363 -0.13 -4.47 -33.38
CA SER A 363 -0.89 -4.48 -34.65
C SER A 363 -2.41 -4.37 -34.44
N PHE A 364 -2.91 -4.72 -33.25
CA PHE A 364 -4.31 -4.53 -32.87
C PHE A 364 -4.56 -3.23 -32.09
N GLY A 365 -3.51 -2.43 -31.85
CA GLY A 365 -3.58 -1.24 -31.00
C GLY A 365 -3.59 -1.57 -29.50
N ASP A 366 -3.02 -2.71 -29.11
CA ASP A 366 -2.88 -3.08 -27.70
C ASP A 366 -1.95 -2.08 -26.99
N LYS A 367 -2.42 -1.51 -25.88
CA LYS A 367 -1.66 -0.63 -24.97
C LYS A 367 -1.32 -1.42 -23.70
N PRO A 368 -0.05 -1.51 -23.29
CA PRO A 368 0.35 -2.25 -22.09
C PRO A 368 -0.06 -1.48 -20.82
N LEU A 369 -0.51 -2.21 -19.82
CA LEU A 369 -0.97 -1.71 -18.51
C LEU A 369 -0.51 -2.68 -17.42
N ILE A 370 -0.50 -2.21 -16.18
CA ILE A 370 -0.13 -2.97 -14.98
C ILE A 370 -1.12 -2.64 -13.85
N GLY A 371 -1.16 -3.50 -12.85
CA GLY A 371 -1.92 -3.35 -11.62
C GLY A 371 -2.10 -4.70 -10.94
N ASP A 372 -2.41 -4.71 -9.64
CA ASP A 372 -2.79 -5.92 -8.90
C ASP A 372 -4.30 -6.14 -9.04
N PHE A 373 -4.76 -6.82 -10.09
CA PHE A 373 -6.17 -7.09 -10.35
C PHE A 373 -6.69 -8.29 -9.54
N ASP A 374 -5.81 -9.18 -9.10
CA ASP A 374 -6.17 -10.39 -8.35
C ASP A 374 -5.98 -10.30 -6.82
N ALA A 375 -5.47 -9.17 -6.31
CA ALA A 375 -5.15 -8.84 -4.92
C ALA A 375 -4.20 -9.84 -4.26
N ASP A 376 -3.18 -10.28 -5.01
CA ASP A 376 -2.11 -11.14 -4.51
C ASP A 376 -0.83 -10.38 -4.12
N ALA A 377 -0.90 -9.04 -4.16
CA ALA A 377 0.19 -8.10 -3.91
C ALA A 377 1.29 -8.13 -4.98
N LYS A 378 1.02 -8.68 -6.17
CA LYS A 378 1.91 -8.62 -7.32
C LYS A 378 1.23 -7.91 -8.47
N ALA A 379 2.03 -7.22 -9.26
CA ALA A 379 1.54 -6.65 -10.50
C ALA A 379 1.19 -7.76 -11.51
N ASP A 380 -0.04 -7.70 -12.01
CA ASP A 380 -0.45 -8.41 -13.20
C ASP A 380 -0.06 -7.62 -14.46
N ILE A 381 0.04 -8.33 -15.58
CA ILE A 381 0.19 -7.69 -16.89
C ILE A 381 -1.16 -7.60 -17.58
N ALA A 382 -1.44 -6.44 -18.16
CA ALA A 382 -2.68 -6.19 -18.88
C ALA A 382 -2.41 -5.53 -20.23
N VAL A 383 -3.34 -5.72 -21.17
CA VAL A 383 -3.41 -4.94 -22.40
C VAL A 383 -4.82 -4.44 -22.67
N TRP A 384 -4.92 -3.17 -23.04
CA TRP A 384 -6.15 -2.57 -23.55
C TRP A 384 -6.07 -2.39 -25.06
N ARG A 385 -6.98 -3.03 -25.79
CA ARG A 385 -7.03 -3.02 -27.24
C ARG A 385 -7.79 -1.82 -27.76
N SER A 386 -7.08 -0.83 -28.28
CA SER A 386 -7.70 0.40 -28.77
C SER A 386 -8.57 0.21 -30.01
N SER A 387 -8.42 -0.88 -30.77
CA SER A 387 -9.25 -1.13 -31.96
C SER A 387 -10.71 -1.52 -31.63
N ASN A 388 -10.98 -2.02 -30.43
CA ASN A 388 -12.31 -2.49 -30.04
C ASN A 388 -12.69 -2.23 -28.56
N GLY A 389 -11.82 -1.63 -27.76
CA GLY A 389 -12.06 -1.33 -26.35
C GLY A 389 -12.01 -2.55 -25.43
N SER A 390 -11.41 -3.67 -25.84
CA SER A 390 -11.30 -4.87 -25.02
C SER A 390 -10.10 -4.81 -24.07
N TRP A 391 -10.30 -5.26 -22.84
CA TRP A 391 -9.28 -5.51 -21.84
C TRP A 391 -8.92 -6.98 -21.81
N TYR A 392 -7.65 -7.26 -21.61
CA TYR A 392 -7.11 -8.58 -21.33
C TYR A 392 -6.12 -8.45 -20.18
N VAL A 393 -6.31 -9.22 -19.12
CA VAL A 393 -5.45 -9.24 -17.93
C VAL A 393 -4.98 -10.67 -17.72
N LEU A 394 -3.66 -10.84 -17.54
CA LEU A 394 -3.06 -12.11 -17.20
C LEU A 394 -2.67 -12.09 -15.72
N MET A 395 -3.46 -12.80 -14.90
CA MET A 395 -3.32 -12.83 -13.45
C MET A 395 -2.01 -13.50 -13.02
N SER A 396 -1.31 -12.91 -12.08
CA SER A 396 0.02 -13.31 -11.62
C SER A 396 -0.06 -14.57 -10.72
N THR A 397 -1.14 -14.73 -9.95
CA THR A 397 -1.37 -15.89 -9.08
C THR A 397 -1.32 -17.22 -9.83
N ASN A 398 -1.87 -17.27 -11.05
CA ASN A 398 -2.09 -18.54 -11.76
C ASN A 398 -2.02 -18.48 -13.30
N ASN A 399 -1.63 -17.34 -13.88
CA ASN A 399 -1.64 -17.08 -15.33
C ASN A 399 -3.03 -17.26 -15.98
N SER A 400 -4.12 -17.11 -15.23
CA SER A 400 -5.46 -17.11 -15.81
C SER A 400 -5.72 -15.83 -16.58
N LEU A 401 -6.46 -15.95 -17.69
CA LEU A 401 -6.84 -14.81 -18.51
C LEU A 401 -8.21 -14.29 -18.06
N TYR A 402 -8.24 -13.03 -17.62
CA TYR A 402 -9.48 -12.25 -17.55
C TYR A 402 -9.62 -11.41 -18.82
N SER A 403 -10.84 -11.29 -19.33
CA SER A 403 -11.11 -10.41 -20.47
C SER A 403 -12.50 -9.82 -20.41
N THR A 404 -12.62 -8.55 -20.75
CA THR A 404 -13.91 -7.83 -20.80
C THR A 404 -13.89 -6.79 -21.91
N ALA A 405 -15.05 -6.49 -22.49
CA ALA A 405 -15.20 -5.38 -23.43
C ALA A 405 -15.61 -4.13 -22.65
N PHE A 406 -14.68 -3.20 -22.43
CA PHE A 406 -14.91 -2.02 -21.62
C PHE A 406 -14.15 -0.80 -22.16
N GLY A 407 -14.86 0.04 -22.90
CA GLY A 407 -14.35 1.27 -23.50
C GLY A 407 -14.56 1.35 -25.01
N PHE A 408 -14.10 2.46 -25.58
CA PHE A 408 -14.11 2.75 -27.01
C PHE A 408 -12.73 3.20 -27.47
N SER A 409 -12.49 3.21 -28.78
CA SER A 409 -11.16 3.44 -29.36
C SER A 409 -10.46 4.74 -28.99
N ALA A 410 -11.22 5.79 -28.64
CA ALA A 410 -10.71 7.09 -28.23
C ALA A 410 -10.51 7.24 -26.71
N ASP A 411 -10.91 6.24 -25.92
CA ASP A 411 -10.77 6.31 -24.48
C ASP A 411 -9.32 6.13 -24.04
N ILE A 412 -9.02 6.61 -22.84
CA ILE A 412 -7.72 6.46 -22.20
C ILE A 412 -7.86 5.44 -21.06
N PRO A 413 -7.22 4.26 -21.12
CA PRO A 413 -7.29 3.29 -20.03
C PRO A 413 -6.49 3.82 -18.82
N ALA A 414 -7.12 3.77 -17.65
CA ALA A 414 -6.66 4.42 -16.42
C ALA A 414 -6.94 3.54 -15.19
N PRO A 415 -6.46 2.27 -15.18
CA PRO A 415 -6.77 1.31 -14.13
C PRO A 415 -6.17 1.73 -12.79
N ALA A 416 -6.90 1.54 -11.70
CA ALA A 416 -6.48 1.84 -10.32
C ALA A 416 -7.51 1.25 -9.33
N ASP A 417 -7.23 1.23 -8.02
CA ASP A 417 -8.14 0.73 -6.98
C ASP A 417 -9.10 1.84 -6.52
N PHE A 418 -10.18 2.07 -7.28
CA PHE A 418 -11.16 3.12 -6.95
C PHE A 418 -12.14 2.68 -5.85
N THR A 419 -12.24 1.38 -5.57
CA THR A 419 -13.17 0.83 -4.56
C THR A 419 -12.54 0.70 -3.17
N GLY A 420 -11.20 0.65 -3.09
CA GLY A 420 -10.43 0.37 -1.88
C GLY A 420 -10.50 -1.08 -1.43
N ASP A 421 -10.74 -2.00 -2.36
CA ASP A 421 -10.84 -3.43 -2.04
C ASP A 421 -9.48 -4.16 -2.18
N GLY A 422 -8.43 -3.41 -2.55
CA GLY A 422 -7.08 -3.92 -2.79
C GLY A 422 -6.89 -4.46 -4.20
N ARG A 423 -7.88 -4.35 -5.09
CA ARG A 423 -7.78 -4.76 -6.49
C ARG A 423 -7.77 -3.55 -7.39
N THR A 424 -6.98 -3.65 -8.46
CA THR A 424 -7.01 -2.71 -9.56
C THR A 424 -8.32 -2.88 -10.34
N ASP A 425 -9.12 -1.83 -10.41
CA ASP A 425 -10.34 -1.79 -11.19
C ASP A 425 -10.06 -1.53 -12.67
N ILE A 426 -10.94 -2.05 -13.53
CA ILE A 426 -10.92 -1.76 -14.96
C ILE A 426 -11.51 -0.36 -15.16
N CYS A 427 -10.72 0.58 -15.67
CA CYS A 427 -11.18 1.95 -15.86
C CYS A 427 -10.76 2.58 -17.18
N VAL A 428 -11.68 3.34 -17.77
CA VAL A 428 -11.40 4.21 -18.93
C VAL A 428 -11.86 5.65 -18.67
N PHE A 429 -11.02 6.61 -19.06
CA PHE A 429 -11.34 8.03 -19.08
C PHE A 429 -11.80 8.46 -20.47
N ARG A 430 -12.96 9.11 -20.52
CA ARG A 430 -13.62 9.56 -21.75
C ARG A 430 -14.13 10.98 -21.58
N ASN A 431 -13.46 11.95 -22.22
CA ASN A 431 -13.92 13.34 -22.30
C ASN A 431 -14.35 13.97 -20.95
N GLY A 432 -13.59 13.71 -19.87
CA GLY A 432 -13.92 14.21 -18.54
C GLY A 432 -14.84 13.30 -17.72
N THR A 433 -15.14 12.09 -18.19
CA THR A 433 -15.88 11.07 -17.45
C THR A 433 -14.98 9.88 -17.19
N TRP A 434 -14.90 9.45 -15.93
CA TRP A 434 -14.30 8.19 -15.51
C TRP A 434 -15.37 7.11 -15.56
N HIS A 435 -15.11 6.02 -16.27
CA HIS A 435 -15.94 4.83 -16.26
C HIS A 435 -15.15 3.74 -15.56
N VAL A 436 -15.68 3.20 -14.46
CA VAL A 436 -15.02 2.17 -13.64
C VAL A 436 -15.88 0.92 -13.66
N LEU A 437 -15.23 -0.23 -13.78
CA LEU A 437 -15.80 -1.55 -13.65
C LEU A 437 -15.01 -2.29 -12.58
N ASP A 438 -15.66 -2.52 -11.45
CA ASP A 438 -15.16 -3.35 -10.36
C ASP A 438 -14.98 -4.79 -10.88
N ILE A 439 -13.74 -5.28 -10.86
CA ILE A 439 -13.39 -6.58 -11.43
C ILE A 439 -13.95 -7.75 -10.59
N THR A 440 -14.21 -7.54 -9.31
CA THR A 440 -14.69 -8.54 -8.34
C THR A 440 -16.14 -8.91 -8.59
N ASN A 441 -16.99 -7.92 -8.85
CA ASN A 441 -18.45 -8.12 -8.92
C ASN A 441 -19.09 -7.57 -10.22
N ASN A 442 -18.30 -7.01 -11.14
CA ASN A 442 -18.75 -6.33 -12.36
C ASN A 442 -19.67 -5.12 -12.11
N ALA A 443 -19.59 -4.49 -10.94
CA ALA A 443 -20.30 -3.25 -10.67
C ALA A 443 -19.72 -2.13 -11.53
N TYR A 444 -20.60 -1.48 -12.27
CA TYR A 444 -20.24 -0.33 -13.08
C TYR A 444 -20.54 0.97 -12.33
N SER A 445 -19.60 1.90 -12.38
CA SER A 445 -19.81 3.28 -11.97
C SER A 445 -19.28 4.25 -13.03
N ALA A 446 -19.84 5.46 -13.03
CA ALA A 446 -19.31 6.55 -13.82
C ALA A 446 -19.32 7.84 -13.03
N PHE A 447 -18.22 8.59 -13.15
CA PHE A 447 -17.99 9.80 -12.40
C PHE A 447 -17.52 10.91 -13.33
N GLN A 448 -18.27 12.01 -13.39
CA GLN A 448 -17.92 13.16 -14.23
C GLN A 448 -16.90 14.03 -13.50
N PHE A 449 -15.64 13.91 -13.88
CA PHE A 449 -14.54 14.70 -13.34
C PHE A 449 -13.41 14.87 -14.35
N GLY A 450 -13.03 16.12 -14.62
CA GLY A 450 -12.06 16.49 -15.65
C GLY A 450 -12.70 17.05 -16.92
N SER A 451 -11.93 17.10 -18.00
CA SER A 451 -12.32 17.69 -19.28
C SER A 451 -11.63 16.98 -20.44
N SER A 452 -12.10 17.21 -21.67
CA SER A 452 -11.41 16.71 -22.86
C SER A 452 -10.01 17.31 -22.97
N GLY A 453 -9.01 16.47 -23.25
CA GLY A 453 -7.59 16.85 -23.31
C GLY A 453 -6.85 16.76 -21.97
N ASP A 454 -7.56 16.51 -20.87
CA ASP A 454 -6.94 16.17 -19.59
C ASP A 454 -6.29 14.78 -19.67
N ARG A 455 -5.18 14.60 -18.94
CA ARG A 455 -4.44 13.34 -18.83
C ARG A 455 -4.70 12.72 -17.47
N PRO A 456 -5.30 11.53 -17.39
CA PRO A 456 -5.40 10.77 -16.14
C PRO A 456 -4.01 10.52 -15.54
N ALA A 457 -3.86 10.68 -14.22
CA ALA A 457 -2.61 10.33 -13.54
C ALA A 457 -2.33 8.82 -13.67
N GLN A 458 -3.37 8.01 -13.57
CA GLN A 458 -3.43 6.55 -13.68
C GLN A 458 -2.92 5.98 -15.02
N SER A 459 -2.68 6.85 -16.01
CA SER A 459 -2.25 6.48 -17.36
C SER A 459 -0.85 6.99 -17.68
N PHE A 460 -0.07 7.45 -16.70
CA PHE A 460 1.16 8.20 -16.98
C PHE A 460 2.26 7.41 -17.70
N TYR A 461 2.23 6.07 -17.58
CA TYR A 461 3.13 5.17 -18.30
C TYR A 461 2.75 4.99 -19.79
N LEU A 462 1.55 5.41 -20.19
CA LEU A 462 1.08 5.26 -21.56
C LEU A 462 1.70 6.34 -22.47
N PRO A 463 2.27 5.96 -23.62
CA PRO A 463 2.91 6.88 -24.56
C PRO A 463 1.94 7.82 -25.30
#